data_AF-A0A9E3FHQ5-F1
#
_entry.id   AF-A0A9E3FHQ5-F1
#
_cell.length_a   1.000
_cell.length_b   1.000
_cell.length_c   1.000
_cell.angle_alpha   90.00
_cell.angle_beta   90.00
_cell.angle_gamma   90.00
#
_symmetry.space_group_name_H-M   'P 1'
#
loop_
_entity.id
_entity.type
_entity.pdbx_description
1 polymer ?
#
loop_
_entity_poly.entity_id
_entity_poly.type
_entity_poly.pdbx_seq_one_letter_code
_entity_poly.pdbx_strand_id
1 'polypeptide(L)'
;MRLNQSFLCVAALLLVCAQAGPTAALGRKCADSPLKEGAVAGRDDLRLGPPVVFDDGVGITTGRCHQLSAGGRALAWVIDVREAAGRLLVWRCVEDPAVTDVEPGARGGYFAEGYEELTSSGGTYSFKEVRLPLWGHFSNPSFCGAGLAYWGTEPARGGKVRAYAMLFDLGPMRLTGKRLAGTLAIESDSPDFFPPPRWSATGAAVTFDAGATPDPSAPRRALRRITLRPAR
;
A
#
# COMPACT_ATOMS: atom_id res chain seq x y z
N MET A 1 72.77 3.16 29.74
CA MET A 1 72.38 4.54 30.13
C MET A 1 72.43 5.43 28.90
N ARG A 2 71.40 6.27 28.72
CA ARG A 2 71.21 7.36 27.73
C ARG A 2 70.73 6.98 26.32
N LEU A 3 69.40 6.89 26.23
CA LEU A 3 68.47 7.57 25.32
C LEU A 3 69.03 8.08 23.97
N ASN A 4 68.56 7.43 22.89
CA ASN A 4 68.58 7.98 21.54
C ASN A 4 67.16 8.50 21.23
N GLN A 5 67.02 9.82 21.03
CA GLN A 5 65.79 10.44 20.55
C GLN A 5 65.75 10.32 19.03
N SER A 6 64.70 9.71 18.50
CA SER A 6 64.35 9.83 17.09
C SER A 6 62.86 10.09 16.99
N PHE A 7 62.54 11.36 16.76
CA PHE A 7 61.25 11.82 16.29
C PHE A 7 61.02 11.25 14.89
N LEU A 8 59.94 10.49 14.72
CA LEU A 8 59.40 10.16 13.40
C LEU A 8 57.92 10.51 13.39
N CYS A 9 57.59 11.42 12.47
CA CYS A 9 56.29 11.95 12.17
C CYS A 9 55.24 10.85 11.98
N VAL A 10 54.22 10.83 12.83
CA VAL A 10 52.97 10.14 12.53
C VAL A 10 52.09 11.11 11.75
N ALA A 11 52.15 11.03 10.43
CA ALA A 11 51.18 11.67 9.55
C ALA A 11 49.85 10.93 9.69
N ALA A 12 48.93 11.49 10.49
CA ALA A 12 47.56 11.05 10.58
C ALA A 12 46.83 11.41 9.28
N LEU A 13 46.78 10.46 8.35
CA LEU A 13 45.93 10.54 7.16
C LEU A 13 44.48 10.27 7.60
N LEU A 14 43.74 11.32 7.93
CA LEU A 14 42.28 11.27 8.07
C LEU A 14 41.68 11.05 6.68
N LEU A 15 41.58 9.79 6.27
CA LEU A 15 40.77 9.38 5.13
C LEU A 15 39.31 9.50 5.55
N VAL A 16 38.71 10.67 5.30
CA VAL A 16 37.26 10.83 5.34
C VAL A 16 36.70 10.04 4.16
N CYS A 17 36.42 8.76 4.40
CA CYS A 17 35.47 8.01 3.59
C CYS A 17 34.10 8.64 3.79
N ALA A 18 33.83 9.73 3.06
CA ALA A 18 32.48 10.07 2.69
C ALA A 18 31.99 8.92 1.81
N GLN A 19 31.45 7.88 2.45
CA GLN A 19 30.60 6.92 1.78
C GLN A 19 29.42 7.73 1.24
N ALA A 20 29.54 8.15 -0.02
CA ALA A 20 28.39 8.39 -0.86
C ALA A 20 27.61 7.06 -0.84
N GLY A 21 26.66 6.97 0.07
CA GLY A 21 25.71 5.88 0.10
C GLY A 21 25.07 5.75 -1.28
N PRO A 22 24.65 4.54 -1.68
CA PRO A 22 24.12 4.31 -3.00
C PRO A 22 22.86 5.17 -3.19
N THR A 23 23.03 6.33 -3.82
CA THR A 23 21.96 7.14 -4.43
C THR A 23 21.57 6.51 -5.77
N ALA A 24 21.39 5.19 -5.77
CA ALA A 24 20.83 4.44 -6.88
C ALA A 24 19.34 4.19 -6.60
N ALA A 25 18.58 5.28 -6.52
CA ALA A 25 17.11 5.26 -6.45
C ALA A 25 16.52 6.23 -7.49
N LEU A 26 17.03 6.21 -8.71
CA LEU A 26 16.48 6.99 -9.83
C LEU A 26 16.31 6.07 -11.02
N GLY A 27 15.16 5.38 -11.05
CA GLY A 27 14.80 4.48 -12.13
C GLY A 27 13.73 3.42 -11.81
N ARG A 28 13.23 3.35 -10.56
CA ARG A 28 12.09 2.48 -10.26
C ARG A 28 10.84 3.12 -10.85
N LYS A 29 10.39 2.60 -12.00
CA LYS A 29 9.09 2.96 -12.59
C LYS A 29 8.01 2.71 -11.53
N CYS A 30 7.23 3.75 -11.20
CA CYS A 30 6.00 3.60 -10.44
C CYS A 30 4.97 2.91 -11.35
N ALA A 31 5.01 1.58 -11.42
CA ALA A 31 4.07 0.79 -12.19
C ALA A 31 3.45 -0.26 -11.28
N ASP A 32 2.17 -0.10 -10.99
CA ASP A 32 1.38 -1.16 -10.39
C ASP A 32 1.29 -2.29 -11.40
N SER A 33 1.93 -3.41 -11.07
CA SER A 33 1.71 -4.66 -11.79
C SER A 33 0.58 -5.42 -11.10
N PRO A 34 -0.37 -5.99 -11.86
CA PRO A 34 -1.36 -6.88 -11.29
C PRO A 34 -0.67 -8.09 -10.69
N LEU A 35 -1.27 -8.65 -9.65
CA LEU A 35 -0.80 -9.87 -9.01
C LEU A 35 -0.83 -11.02 -10.04
N LYS A 36 0.22 -11.85 -10.04
CA LYS A 36 0.34 -12.99 -10.95
C LYS A 36 0.67 -14.23 -10.16
N GLU A 37 0.18 -15.37 -10.64
CA GLU A 37 0.58 -16.67 -10.15
C GLU A 37 2.11 -16.84 -10.25
N GLY A 38 2.70 -17.56 -9.30
CA GLY A 38 4.13 -17.88 -9.27
C GLY A 38 4.84 -17.35 -8.04
N ALA A 39 6.14 -17.12 -8.16
CA ALA A 39 6.97 -16.63 -7.06
C ALA A 39 6.58 -15.18 -6.69
N VAL A 40 6.56 -14.90 -5.39
CA VAL A 40 6.43 -13.51 -4.91
C VAL A 40 7.78 -12.83 -5.09
N ALA A 41 7.79 -11.66 -5.74
CA ALA A 41 9.01 -10.90 -5.96
C ALA A 41 9.73 -10.63 -4.63
N GLY A 42 11.05 -10.85 -4.62
CA GLY A 42 11.88 -10.67 -3.43
C GLY A 42 11.75 -11.76 -2.35
N ARG A 43 10.95 -12.81 -2.58
CA ARG A 43 10.63 -13.86 -1.59
C ARG A 43 10.57 -15.25 -2.21
N ASP A 44 11.70 -15.94 -2.23
CA ASP A 44 11.84 -17.30 -2.80
C ASP A 44 11.04 -18.37 -2.03
N ASP A 45 10.75 -18.09 -0.76
CA ASP A 45 9.97 -18.92 0.15
C ASP A 45 8.45 -18.86 -0.12
N LEU A 46 7.99 -17.83 -0.83
CA LEU A 46 6.57 -17.52 -1.02
C LEU A 46 6.11 -17.74 -2.46
N ARG A 47 4.93 -18.32 -2.60
CA ARG A 47 4.28 -18.53 -3.90
C ARG A 47 2.80 -18.18 -3.87
N LEU A 48 2.34 -17.66 -5.00
CA LEU A 48 0.94 -17.38 -5.30
C LEU A 48 0.41 -18.50 -6.20
N GLY A 49 -0.70 -19.10 -5.79
CA GLY A 49 -1.44 -20.06 -6.61
C GLY A 49 -2.32 -19.38 -7.67
N PRO A 50 -3.12 -20.18 -8.40
CA PRO A 50 -4.08 -19.65 -9.36
C PRO A 50 -5.14 -18.77 -8.66
N PRO A 51 -5.71 -17.77 -9.36
CA PRO A 51 -6.76 -16.92 -8.78
C PRO A 51 -8.07 -17.69 -8.62
N VAL A 52 -8.79 -17.39 -7.55
CA VAL A 52 -10.18 -17.81 -7.29
C VAL A 52 -11.05 -16.59 -7.03
N VAL A 53 -12.35 -16.71 -7.28
CA VAL A 53 -13.31 -15.64 -7.00
C VAL A 53 -13.74 -15.70 -5.54
N PHE A 54 -13.66 -14.56 -4.86
CA PHE A 54 -14.32 -14.32 -3.58
C PHE A 54 -15.55 -13.45 -3.80
N ASP A 55 -16.63 -13.80 -3.12
CA ASP A 55 -17.94 -13.16 -3.17
C ASP A 55 -18.43 -12.95 -1.74
N ASP A 56 -18.95 -11.75 -1.47
CA ASP A 56 -19.54 -11.36 -0.19
C ASP A 56 -21.02 -11.76 -0.06
N GLY A 57 -21.57 -12.38 -1.10
CA GLY A 57 -22.94 -12.89 -1.17
C GLY A 57 -24.01 -11.81 -1.37
N VAL A 58 -23.58 -10.54 -1.44
CA VAL A 58 -24.43 -9.42 -1.83
C VAL A 58 -24.11 -8.93 -3.25
N GLY A 59 -23.09 -9.51 -3.89
CA GLY A 59 -22.68 -9.20 -5.27
C GLY A 59 -22.08 -7.80 -5.42
N ILE A 60 -21.80 -7.13 -4.29
CA ILE A 60 -21.27 -5.76 -4.24
C ILE A 60 -19.75 -5.80 -4.43
N THR A 61 -19.10 -6.81 -3.86
CA THR A 61 -17.64 -6.92 -3.89
C THR A 61 -17.19 -8.31 -4.36
N THR A 62 -16.99 -8.45 -5.67
CA THR A 62 -16.33 -9.63 -6.25
C THR A 62 -14.86 -9.33 -6.52
N GLY A 63 -13.97 -10.20 -6.03
CA GLY A 63 -12.53 -10.02 -6.15
C GLY A 63 -11.82 -11.32 -6.50
N ARG A 64 -10.76 -11.21 -7.29
CA ARG A 64 -9.89 -12.35 -7.58
C ARG A 64 -8.77 -12.41 -6.55
N CYS A 65 -8.75 -13.50 -5.78
CA CYS A 65 -7.76 -13.72 -4.74
C CYS A 65 -6.85 -14.87 -5.13
N HIS A 66 -5.57 -14.75 -4.81
CA HIS A 66 -4.58 -15.80 -5.00
C HIS A 66 -4.27 -16.48 -3.67
N GLN A 67 -4.03 -17.79 -3.69
CA GLN A 67 -3.55 -18.49 -2.51
C GLN A 67 -2.08 -18.16 -2.27
N LEU A 68 -1.77 -17.49 -1.18
CA LEU A 68 -0.40 -17.29 -0.72
C LEU A 68 0.05 -18.51 0.09
N SER A 69 1.16 -19.11 -0.32
CA SER A 69 1.74 -20.31 0.31
C SER A 69 3.22 -20.13 0.61
N ALA A 70 3.70 -20.80 1.65
CA ALA A 70 5.12 -20.90 2.01
C ALA A 70 5.53 -22.35 2.26
N GLY A 71 6.59 -22.83 1.60
CA GLY A 71 7.03 -24.22 1.76
C GLY A 71 5.94 -25.26 1.47
N GLY A 72 5.04 -24.96 0.52
CA GLY A 72 3.89 -25.82 0.18
C GLY A 72 2.69 -25.72 1.14
N ARG A 73 2.80 -24.97 2.24
CA ARG A 73 1.68 -24.74 3.17
C ARG A 73 0.93 -23.45 2.83
N ALA A 74 -0.40 -23.55 2.79
CA ALA A 74 -1.28 -22.40 2.65
C ALA A 74 -1.13 -21.43 3.84
N LEU A 75 -0.97 -20.14 3.55
CA LEU A 75 -0.91 -19.08 4.56
C LEU A 75 -2.19 -18.24 4.58
N ALA A 76 -2.62 -17.74 3.41
CA ALA A 76 -3.78 -16.86 3.28
C ALA A 76 -4.27 -16.79 1.84
N TRP A 77 -5.44 -16.19 1.63
CA TRP A 77 -5.88 -15.67 0.34
C TRP A 77 -5.57 -14.18 0.26
N VAL A 78 -5.04 -13.71 -0.86
CA VAL A 78 -4.59 -12.32 -1.04
C VAL A 78 -5.10 -11.72 -2.35
N ILE A 79 -5.58 -10.48 -2.29
CA ILE A 79 -5.95 -9.68 -3.47
C ILE A 79 -4.76 -8.84 -3.96
N ASP A 80 -3.86 -8.43 -3.06
CA ASP A 80 -2.62 -7.74 -3.42
C ASP A 80 -1.46 -8.16 -2.52
N VAL A 81 -0.25 -8.14 -3.10
CA VAL A 81 1.02 -8.35 -2.40
C VAL A 81 2.03 -7.34 -2.91
N ARG A 82 2.60 -6.55 -1.99
CA ARG A 82 3.55 -5.47 -2.30
C ARG A 82 4.79 -5.58 -1.45
N GLU A 83 5.95 -5.46 -2.08
CA GLU A 83 7.20 -5.23 -1.36
C GLU A 83 7.50 -3.72 -1.33
N ALA A 84 7.60 -3.14 -0.14
CA ALA A 84 7.86 -1.72 0.06
C ALA A 84 8.77 -1.52 1.28
N ALA A 85 9.90 -0.82 1.07
CA ALA A 85 10.90 -0.55 2.11
C ALA A 85 11.36 -1.81 2.89
N GLY A 86 11.51 -2.95 2.20
CA GLY A 86 11.90 -4.23 2.80
C GLY A 86 10.78 -4.93 3.59
N ARG A 87 9.56 -4.39 3.56
CA ARG A 87 8.37 -5.01 4.14
C ARG A 87 7.57 -5.69 3.05
N LEU A 88 6.96 -6.82 3.40
CA LEU A 88 5.98 -7.47 2.54
C LEU A 88 4.59 -7.16 3.06
N LEU A 89 3.87 -6.35 2.32
CA LEU A 89 2.49 -5.97 2.62
C LEU A 89 1.55 -6.86 1.82
N VAL A 90 0.49 -7.31 2.47
CA VAL A 90 -0.57 -8.11 1.85
C VAL A 90 -1.90 -7.46 2.12
N TRP A 91 -2.81 -7.57 1.16
CA TRP A 91 -4.22 -7.30 1.37
C TRP A 91 -4.96 -8.62 1.23
N ARG A 92 -5.57 -9.10 2.32
CA ARG A 92 -6.16 -10.44 2.40
C ARG A 92 -7.62 -10.48 1.98
N CYS A 93 -7.99 -11.63 1.42
CA CYS A 93 -9.37 -12.10 1.37
C CYS A 93 -9.56 -13.05 2.56
N VAL A 94 -10.66 -12.91 3.27
CA VAL A 94 -10.99 -13.67 4.47
C VAL A 94 -12.22 -14.50 4.17
N GLU A 95 -12.11 -15.82 4.26
CA GLU A 95 -13.27 -16.69 4.13
C GLU A 95 -14.21 -16.50 5.31
N ASP A 96 -15.50 -16.44 5.01
CA ASP A 96 -16.54 -16.38 6.02
C ASP A 96 -17.58 -17.47 5.74
N PRO A 97 -17.67 -18.51 6.59
CA PRO A 97 -18.63 -19.60 6.40
C PRO A 97 -20.09 -19.14 6.57
N ALA A 98 -20.34 -17.94 7.10
CA ALA A 98 -21.68 -17.37 7.17
C ALA A 98 -22.18 -16.85 5.81
N VAL A 99 -21.28 -16.62 4.85
CA VAL A 99 -21.64 -16.21 3.49
C VAL A 99 -21.97 -17.47 2.66
N THR A 100 -23.27 -17.73 2.50
CA THR A 100 -23.77 -18.96 1.85
C THR A 100 -24.27 -18.75 0.43
N ASP A 101 -24.73 -17.53 0.10
CA ASP A 101 -25.36 -17.21 -1.18
C ASP A 101 -24.34 -16.64 -2.16
N VAL A 102 -23.44 -17.49 -2.67
CA VAL A 102 -22.39 -17.09 -3.61
C VAL A 102 -22.58 -17.69 -5.00
N GLU A 103 -21.99 -17.05 -6.00
CA GLU A 103 -21.96 -17.60 -7.36
C GLU A 103 -21.33 -19.01 -7.39
N PRO A 104 -21.83 -19.94 -8.24
CA PRO A 104 -21.24 -21.27 -8.37
C PRO A 104 -19.74 -21.23 -8.68
N GLY A 105 -18.93 -21.85 -7.81
CA GLY A 105 -17.48 -21.88 -7.92
C GLY A 105 -16.75 -20.71 -7.27
N ALA A 106 -17.47 -19.72 -6.74
CA ALA A 106 -16.91 -18.69 -5.87
C ALA A 106 -16.75 -19.20 -4.42
N ARG A 107 -15.97 -18.45 -3.65
CA ARG A 107 -15.76 -18.69 -2.21
C ARG A 107 -16.42 -17.56 -1.43
N GLY A 108 -17.19 -17.91 -0.40
CA GLY A 108 -17.83 -16.93 0.50
C GLY A 108 -16.82 -16.26 1.42
N GLY A 109 -16.84 -14.93 1.48
CA GLY A 109 -15.95 -14.17 2.35
C GLY A 109 -15.97 -12.67 2.11
N TYR A 110 -15.00 -11.96 2.68
CA TYR A 110 -14.86 -10.52 2.57
C TYR A 110 -13.39 -10.11 2.38
N PHE A 111 -13.14 -8.85 2.08
CA PHE A 111 -11.79 -8.28 2.04
C PHE A 111 -11.42 -7.71 3.40
N ALA A 112 -10.20 -7.99 3.87
CA ALA A 112 -9.68 -7.35 5.07
C ALA A 112 -9.77 -5.83 4.92
N GLU A 113 -10.02 -5.10 6.00
CA GLU A 113 -10.26 -3.66 5.91
C GLU A 113 -9.05 -2.86 5.42
N GLY A 114 -7.84 -3.43 5.39
CA GLY A 114 -6.64 -2.77 4.87
C GLY A 114 -5.44 -3.72 4.70
N TYR A 115 -4.25 -3.13 4.54
CA TYR A 115 -3.01 -3.89 4.41
C TYR A 115 -2.49 -4.42 5.74
N GLU A 116 -1.87 -5.58 5.68
CA GLU A 116 -1.13 -6.20 6.78
C GLU A 116 0.31 -6.47 6.34
N GLU A 117 1.25 -6.32 7.26
CA GLU A 117 2.62 -6.75 7.10
C GLU A 117 2.74 -8.25 7.38
N LEU A 118 3.24 -9.00 6.41
CA LEU A 118 3.58 -10.42 6.57
C LEU A 118 5.00 -10.54 7.12
N THR A 119 5.11 -10.97 8.37
CA THR A 119 6.39 -11.22 9.05
C THR A 119 6.63 -12.72 9.21
N SER A 120 7.91 -13.13 9.24
CA SER A 120 8.31 -14.50 9.57
C SER A 120 9.27 -14.49 10.75
N SER A 121 9.01 -15.32 11.75
CA SER A 121 9.90 -15.52 12.90
C SER A 121 9.95 -17.00 13.26
N GLY A 122 11.15 -17.59 13.25
CA GLY A 122 11.34 -19.01 13.57
C GLY A 122 10.53 -19.96 12.67
N GLY A 123 10.34 -19.61 11.39
CA GLY A 123 9.55 -20.39 10.44
C GLY A 123 8.03 -20.22 10.57
N THR A 124 7.56 -19.41 11.52
CA THR A 124 6.14 -19.06 11.66
C THR A 124 5.84 -17.75 10.95
N TYR A 125 4.79 -17.74 10.13
CA TYR A 125 4.29 -16.54 9.48
C TYR A 125 3.18 -15.91 10.30
N SER A 126 3.18 -14.59 10.39
CA SER A 126 2.13 -13.81 11.04
C SER A 126 1.79 -12.56 10.24
N PHE A 127 0.54 -12.15 10.32
CA PHE A 127 0.04 -10.91 9.72
C PHE A 127 -0.13 -9.86 10.80
N LYS A 128 0.36 -8.65 10.54
CA LYS A 128 0.23 -7.51 11.44
C LYS A 128 -0.36 -6.34 10.70
N GLU A 129 -1.49 -5.83 11.18
CA GLU A 129 -2.16 -4.67 10.59
C GLU A 129 -1.22 -3.47 10.42
N VAL A 130 -1.23 -2.88 9.22
CA VAL A 130 -0.57 -1.59 8.94
C VAL A 130 -1.58 -0.49 9.19
N ARG A 131 -1.40 0.24 10.30
CA ARG A 131 -2.29 1.34 10.68
C ARG A 131 -2.10 2.54 9.78
N LEU A 132 -3.02 2.74 8.85
CA LEU A 132 -3.03 3.86 7.91
C LEU A 132 -4.06 4.92 8.36
N PRO A 133 -3.66 6.18 8.57
CA PRO A 133 -4.58 7.23 9.02
C PRO A 133 -5.75 7.46 8.06
N LEU A 134 -6.98 7.53 8.57
CA LEU A 134 -8.20 7.76 7.78
C LEU A 134 -8.45 6.71 6.68
N TRP A 135 -7.84 5.53 6.80
CA TRP A 135 -8.14 4.41 5.93
C TRP A 135 -9.57 3.91 6.17
N GLY A 136 -10.19 3.41 5.10
CA GLY A 136 -11.53 2.86 5.08
C GLY A 136 -11.89 2.34 3.70
N HIS A 137 -13.17 2.00 3.51
CA HIS A 137 -13.70 1.32 2.32
C HIS A 137 -13.28 1.94 0.97
N PHE A 138 -13.25 3.27 0.88
CA PHE A 138 -12.96 4.00 -0.36
C PHE A 138 -11.48 4.33 -0.56
N SER A 139 -10.55 3.68 0.14
CA SER A 139 -9.17 4.18 0.19
C SER A 139 -8.37 4.02 -1.10
N ASN A 140 -8.75 3.07 -1.95
CA ASN A 140 -8.13 2.72 -3.23
C ASN A 140 -6.65 3.16 -3.41
N PRO A 141 -5.68 2.33 -2.99
CA PRO A 141 -4.27 2.71 -2.88
C PRO A 141 -3.52 2.68 -4.22
N SER A 142 -2.36 3.33 -4.26
CA SER A 142 -1.34 3.18 -5.30
C SER A 142 0.06 3.32 -4.70
N PHE A 143 1.03 2.57 -5.23
CA PHE A 143 2.37 2.50 -4.66
C PHE A 143 3.44 3.08 -5.58
N CYS A 144 4.47 3.71 -4.99
CA CYS A 144 5.74 3.94 -5.67
C CYS A 144 6.92 3.82 -4.70
N GLY A 145 7.67 2.73 -4.81
CA GLY A 145 8.75 2.43 -3.87
C GLY A 145 8.21 2.25 -2.45
N ALA A 146 8.69 3.08 -1.51
CA ALA A 146 8.17 3.12 -0.14
C ALA A 146 6.94 4.02 0.04
N GLY A 147 6.60 4.82 -0.98
CA GLY A 147 5.46 5.72 -0.95
C GLY A 147 4.15 5.01 -1.22
N LEU A 148 3.16 5.25 -0.37
CA LEU A 148 1.78 4.82 -0.50
C LEU A 148 0.88 6.05 -0.61
N ALA A 149 0.10 6.13 -1.69
CA ALA A 149 -0.91 7.15 -1.90
C ALA A 149 -2.30 6.52 -1.85
N TYR A 150 -3.23 7.13 -1.12
CA TYR A 150 -4.58 6.61 -0.95
C TYR A 150 -5.58 7.73 -0.61
N TRP A 151 -6.86 7.47 -0.78
CA TRP A 151 -7.94 8.36 -0.34
C TRP A 151 -8.26 8.11 1.14
N GLY A 152 -8.19 9.16 1.95
CA GLY A 152 -8.64 9.10 3.33
C GLY A 152 -10.07 9.60 3.48
N THR A 153 -10.88 8.98 4.32
CA THR A 153 -12.26 9.41 4.59
C THR A 153 -12.53 9.57 6.08
N GLU A 154 -13.28 10.60 6.45
CA GLU A 154 -13.81 10.76 7.81
C GLU A 154 -15.28 11.26 7.77
N PRO A 155 -16.13 10.87 8.72
CA PRO A 155 -17.49 11.39 8.84
C PRO A 155 -17.54 12.91 8.97
N ALA A 156 -18.55 13.53 8.36
CA ALA A 156 -18.88 14.94 8.45
C ALA A 156 -20.36 15.14 8.78
N ARG A 157 -20.76 16.37 9.13
CA ARG A 157 -22.14 16.67 9.54
C ARG A 157 -23.13 16.41 8.40
N GLY A 158 -24.31 15.90 8.77
CA GLY A 158 -25.44 15.71 7.86
C GLY A 158 -25.26 14.55 6.88
N GLY A 159 -24.71 13.42 7.33
CA GLY A 159 -24.53 12.22 6.50
C GLY A 159 -23.47 12.38 5.40
N LYS A 160 -22.56 13.35 5.54
CA LYS A 160 -21.51 13.62 4.56
C LYS A 160 -20.19 13.01 5.00
N VAL A 161 -19.25 12.89 4.07
CA VAL A 161 -17.88 12.43 4.29
C VAL A 161 -16.92 13.50 3.80
N ARG A 162 -15.84 13.74 4.55
CA ARG A 162 -14.69 14.51 4.08
C ARG A 162 -13.67 13.56 3.45
N ALA A 163 -13.33 13.82 2.19
CA ALA A 163 -12.33 13.06 1.47
C ALA A 163 -10.98 13.80 1.47
N TYR A 164 -9.90 13.07 1.68
CA TYR A 164 -8.54 13.57 1.74
C TYR A 164 -7.65 12.83 0.74
N ALA A 165 -6.77 13.56 0.07
CA ALA A 165 -5.60 12.98 -0.58
C ALA A 165 -4.54 12.71 0.49
N MET A 166 -4.10 11.45 0.62
CA MET A 166 -3.16 11.00 1.66
C MET A 166 -1.88 10.45 1.04
N LEU A 167 -0.74 10.84 1.59
CA LEU A 167 0.59 10.29 1.29
C LEU A 167 1.21 9.74 2.56
N PHE A 168 1.62 8.48 2.51
CA PHE A 168 2.25 7.76 3.61
C PHE A 168 3.58 7.16 3.14
N ASP A 169 4.56 7.17 4.03
CA ASP A 169 5.87 6.55 3.81
C ASP A 169 6.00 5.31 4.68
N LEU A 170 6.11 4.15 4.02
CA LEU A 170 6.15 2.82 4.63
C LEU A 170 7.52 2.47 5.25
N GLY A 171 8.57 3.24 4.95
CA GLY A 171 9.87 3.08 5.60
C GLY A 171 9.81 3.49 7.08
N PRO A 172 9.68 4.80 7.38
CA PRO A 172 9.54 5.32 8.73
C PRO A 172 8.13 5.19 9.30
N MET A 173 7.16 4.63 8.54
CA MET A 173 5.77 4.45 8.95
C MET A 173 5.09 5.76 9.38
N ARG A 174 5.16 6.78 8.51
CA ARG A 174 4.62 8.12 8.81
C ARG A 174 3.84 8.73 7.65
N LEU A 175 2.85 9.54 7.99
CA LEU A 175 2.14 10.39 7.04
C LEU A 175 3.07 11.52 6.57
N THR A 176 3.26 11.64 5.25
CA THR A 176 4.11 12.67 4.62
C THR A 176 3.31 13.72 3.85
N GLY A 177 2.02 13.48 3.61
CA GLY A 177 1.12 14.47 3.02
C GLY A 177 -0.35 14.19 3.33
N LYS A 178 -1.11 15.26 3.55
CA LYS A 178 -2.56 15.24 3.73
C LYS A 178 -3.16 16.50 3.15
N ARG A 179 -4.19 16.38 2.32
CA ARG A 179 -4.93 17.54 1.80
C ARG A 179 -6.41 17.22 1.62
N LEU A 180 -7.26 18.08 2.17
CA LEU A 180 -8.71 17.97 1.98
C LEU A 180 -9.07 18.17 0.51
N ALA A 181 -9.69 17.15 -0.09
CA ALA A 181 -10.21 17.17 -1.45
C ALA A 181 -11.59 17.81 -1.52
N GLY A 182 -12.41 17.58 -0.49
CA GLY A 182 -13.72 18.19 -0.31
C GLY A 182 -14.62 17.41 0.64
N THR A 183 -15.88 17.80 0.69
CA THR A 183 -16.93 17.15 1.47
C THR A 183 -18.06 16.76 0.53
N LEU A 184 -18.51 15.51 0.58
CA LEU A 184 -19.54 14.95 -0.30
C LEU A 184 -20.49 14.04 0.47
N ALA A 185 -21.70 13.83 -0.06
CA ALA A 185 -22.52 12.69 0.32
C ALA A 185 -22.07 11.50 -0.55
N ILE A 186 -21.86 10.33 0.06
CA ILE A 186 -21.50 9.10 -0.66
C ILE A 186 -22.70 8.17 -0.54
N GLU A 187 -23.38 7.97 -1.66
CA GLU A 187 -24.49 7.00 -1.81
C GLU A 187 -23.98 5.80 -2.63
N SER A 188 -22.83 5.26 -2.22
CA SER A 188 -22.20 4.14 -2.88
C SER A 188 -21.49 3.27 -1.86
N ASP A 189 -21.59 1.98 -2.08
CA ASP A 189 -20.89 0.89 -1.41
C ASP A 189 -19.75 0.34 -2.29
N SER A 190 -19.47 0.97 -3.44
CA SER A 190 -18.37 0.53 -4.30
C SER A 190 -17.03 1.03 -3.74
N PRO A 191 -16.06 0.14 -3.45
CA PRO A 191 -14.72 0.55 -3.03
C PRO A 191 -13.98 1.35 -4.12
N ASP A 192 -14.39 1.21 -5.38
CA ASP A 192 -13.84 1.91 -6.53
C ASP A 192 -14.45 3.30 -6.78
N PHE A 193 -15.33 3.78 -5.88
CA PHE A 193 -15.91 5.12 -5.96
C PHE A 193 -14.84 6.21 -6.12
N PHE A 194 -13.73 6.09 -5.38
CA PHE A 194 -12.54 6.86 -5.67
C PHE A 194 -11.55 6.02 -6.49
N PRO A 195 -11.12 6.49 -7.66
CA PRO A 195 -10.14 5.76 -8.45
C PRO A 195 -8.76 5.81 -7.78
N PRO A 196 -7.88 4.84 -8.07
CA PRO A 196 -6.52 4.82 -7.53
C PRO A 196 -5.75 6.10 -7.89
N PRO A 197 -4.99 6.69 -6.95
CA PRO A 197 -4.10 7.82 -7.24
C PRO A 197 -3.03 7.43 -8.28
N ARG A 198 -2.50 8.42 -9.00
CA ARG A 198 -1.55 8.19 -10.10
C ARG A 198 -0.21 8.82 -9.82
N TRP A 199 0.80 7.99 -9.62
CA TRP A 199 2.18 8.43 -9.47
C TRP A 199 2.75 8.90 -10.80
N SER A 200 3.56 9.97 -10.76
CA SER A 200 4.45 10.31 -11.86
C SER A 200 5.47 9.18 -12.08
N ALA A 201 5.99 9.01 -13.30
CA ALA A 201 6.93 7.93 -13.63
C ALA A 201 8.19 7.88 -12.73
N THR A 202 8.56 9.02 -12.14
CA THR A 202 9.74 9.18 -11.26
C THR A 202 9.40 9.05 -9.76
N GLY A 203 8.12 8.96 -9.40
CA GLY A 203 7.67 9.00 -8.00
C GLY A 203 7.73 10.39 -7.34
N ALA A 204 8.15 11.44 -8.07
CA ALA A 204 8.33 12.78 -7.51
C ALA A 204 7.01 13.48 -7.12
N ALA A 205 5.89 13.02 -7.69
CA ALA A 205 4.55 13.52 -7.39
C ALA A 205 3.51 12.42 -7.59
N VAL A 206 2.36 12.60 -6.94
CA VAL A 206 1.15 11.79 -7.14
C VAL A 206 -0.05 12.71 -7.38
N THR A 207 -0.94 12.30 -8.28
CA THR A 207 -2.18 13.02 -8.59
C THR A 207 -3.39 12.21 -8.16
N PHE A 208 -4.31 12.90 -7.51
CA PHE A 208 -5.59 12.41 -7.03
C PHE A 208 -6.68 13.05 -7.87
N ASP A 209 -7.32 12.25 -8.72
CA ASP A 209 -8.42 12.65 -9.57
C ASP A 209 -9.65 11.89 -9.15
N ALA A 210 -10.57 12.51 -8.42
CA ALA A 210 -11.71 11.78 -7.89
C ALA A 210 -12.59 11.15 -8.97
N GLY A 211 -12.47 11.56 -10.25
CA GLY A 211 -13.14 10.95 -11.40
C GLY A 211 -14.67 11.04 -11.41
N ALA A 212 -15.28 11.25 -10.25
CA ALA A 212 -16.70 11.36 -10.03
C ALA A 212 -17.22 12.58 -10.80
N THR A 213 -17.90 12.29 -11.90
CA THR A 213 -18.83 13.23 -12.51
C THR A 213 -19.81 13.65 -11.40
N PRO A 214 -19.88 14.94 -11.05
CA PRO A 214 -20.83 15.37 -10.03
C PRO A 214 -22.23 14.95 -10.47
N ASP A 215 -22.98 14.32 -9.56
CA ASP A 215 -24.43 14.22 -9.69
C ASP A 215 -24.98 15.62 -10.03
N PRO A 216 -25.70 15.78 -11.17
CA PRO A 216 -26.22 17.07 -11.58
C PRO A 216 -27.25 17.65 -10.59
N SER A 217 -27.80 16.84 -9.68
CA SER A 217 -28.77 17.24 -8.66
C SER A 217 -28.16 17.64 -7.31
N ALA A 218 -26.88 17.32 -7.06
CA ALA A 218 -26.19 17.67 -5.82
C ALA A 218 -25.53 19.07 -5.90
N PRO A 219 -25.72 19.95 -4.90
CA PRO A 219 -25.12 21.29 -4.89
C PRO A 219 -23.58 21.19 -4.86
N ARG A 220 -23.01 21.52 -6.02
CA ARG A 220 -21.62 21.32 -6.44
C ARG A 220 -20.57 21.87 -5.47
N ARG A 221 -19.70 20.98 -4.99
CA ARG A 221 -18.25 21.13 -5.21
C ARG A 221 -17.69 19.78 -5.64
N ALA A 222 -17.41 19.63 -6.93
CA ALA A 222 -16.60 18.53 -7.43
C ALA A 222 -15.31 18.45 -6.61
N LEU A 223 -14.89 17.23 -6.28
CA LEU A 223 -13.62 17.01 -5.60
C LEU A 223 -12.49 17.59 -6.46
N ARG A 224 -11.64 18.40 -5.84
CA ARG A 224 -10.56 19.07 -6.55
C ARG A 224 -9.52 18.03 -6.93
N ARG A 225 -9.01 18.09 -8.17
CA ARG A 225 -7.74 17.47 -8.52
C ARG A 225 -6.67 17.97 -7.54
N ILE A 226 -5.99 17.03 -6.89
CA ILE A 226 -4.92 17.34 -5.95
C ILE A 226 -3.63 16.68 -6.42
N THR A 227 -2.54 17.44 -6.42
CA THR A 227 -1.20 16.89 -6.56
C THR A 227 -0.47 17.05 -5.23
N LEU A 228 0.07 15.94 -4.73
CA LEU A 228 0.95 15.92 -3.57
C LEU A 228 2.37 15.53 -4.01
N ARG A 229 3.35 15.95 -3.21
CA ARG A 229 4.77 15.59 -3.38
C ARG A 229 5.22 14.95 -2.06
N PRO A 230 5.96 13.82 -2.10
CA PRO A 230 6.56 13.27 -0.89
C PRO A 230 7.45 14.32 -0.21
N ALA A 231 7.37 14.41 1.12
CA ALA A 231 8.30 15.22 1.89
C ALA A 231 9.73 14.64 1.73
N ARG A 232 10.71 15.51 1.48
CA ARG A 232 12.13 15.12 1.40
C ARG A 232 12.71 14.93 2.80
#